data_AF-A0A9E2R5U0-F1
#
_entry.id   AF-A0A9E2R5U0-F1
#
_cell.length_a   1.000
_cell.length_b   1.000
_cell.length_c   1.000
_cell.angle_alpha   90.00
_cell.angle_beta   90.00
_cell.angle_gamma   90.00
#
_symmetry.space_group_name_H-M   'P 1'
#
loop_
_entity.id
_entity.type
_entity.pdbx_description
1 polymer ?
#
loop_
_entity_poly.entity_id
_entity_poly.type
_entity_poly.pdbx_seq_one_letter_code
_entity_poly.pdbx_strand_id
1 'polypeptide(L)'
;MVAAPSRKPPRWPRKIRVGRVSVTVYRRQTPSGNVAFMVANYSAGKRRFDSYRTETEAIESAHRLARDLNERGALAAAMTGEQAADCAAAIQALAPFNVALPAAAATLASCLKLVGDLPNLHAAAKFYSARYKATVRKCVADVVTELLAIKQTRGASMRYLQDLRFRLGRFAGAFSTDACSVTTADIQTWLDAQKVAPQTYTNFRRVLHVLFQFAVARGYASDNPVVGVEQVKVSGGDVAVFTPSEIARLLAVASPEFVPCLAIGAFAGLRSAEIERLEWSDIDLAGRHIIVGATKAKTASRRVVPISENLIAWLAPYAGREGRVWGRRHDDFYKAEQETAASTAVKADPIRGIRALTPVRWKSNALRHSYASYRFALTGDAGRVAGEMGNTAAVVHKHYRELVKPADAERWFAIKPKEPANVMPMAAAGTN
;
A
#
# COMPACT_ATOMS: atom_id res chain seq x y z
N MET A 1 -18.74 81.55 -28.16
CA MET A 1 -17.29 81.28 -27.96
C MET A 1 -17.21 80.08 -27.01
N VAL A 2 -16.60 78.94 -27.30
CA VAL A 2 -15.44 78.60 -28.13
C VAL A 2 -15.72 77.27 -28.86
N ALA A 3 -15.53 77.22 -30.17
CA ALA A 3 -15.63 75.99 -30.95
C ALA A 3 -14.41 75.10 -30.69
N ALA A 4 -14.65 73.86 -30.23
CA ALA A 4 -13.59 72.86 -30.09
C ALA A 4 -13.10 72.42 -31.48
N PRO A 5 -11.78 72.32 -31.72
CA PRO A 5 -11.26 71.99 -33.03
C PRO A 5 -11.55 70.52 -33.39
N SER A 6 -12.13 70.31 -34.58
CA SER A 6 -12.32 68.99 -35.18
C SER A 6 -10.96 68.32 -35.42
N ARG A 7 -10.62 67.31 -34.61
CA ARG A 7 -9.44 66.47 -34.84
C ARG A 7 -9.69 65.61 -36.08
N LYS A 8 -8.98 65.91 -37.18
CA LYS A 8 -8.90 65.05 -38.37
C LYS A 8 -8.64 63.58 -37.94
N PRO A 9 -9.27 62.59 -38.58
CA PRO A 9 -9.04 61.19 -38.25
C PRO A 9 -7.54 60.85 -38.41
N PRO A 10 -6.95 60.04 -37.51
CA PRO A 10 -5.52 59.77 -37.53
C PRO A 10 -5.12 59.12 -38.87
N ARG A 11 -4.08 59.67 -39.52
CA ARG A 11 -3.49 59.09 -40.74
C ARG A 11 -2.81 57.76 -40.38
N TRP A 12 -3.23 56.70 -41.05
CA TRP A 12 -2.63 55.37 -40.95
C TRP A 12 -1.70 55.12 -42.15
N PRO A 13 -0.61 54.35 -41.98
CA PRO A 13 -0.15 53.73 -40.72
C PRO A 13 0.48 54.74 -39.75
N ARG A 14 0.34 54.51 -38.43
CA ARG A 14 0.94 55.35 -37.39
C ARG A 14 2.37 54.89 -37.11
N LYS A 15 3.33 55.81 -37.06
CA LYS A 15 4.71 55.52 -36.68
C LYS A 15 4.96 55.99 -35.26
N ILE A 16 5.31 55.06 -34.37
CA ILE A 16 5.71 55.34 -33.00
C ILE A 16 7.24 55.41 -32.97
N ARG A 17 7.79 56.55 -32.57
CA ARG A 17 9.23 56.79 -32.53
C ARG A 17 9.70 56.92 -31.10
N VAL A 18 10.75 56.19 -30.75
CA VAL A 18 11.47 56.30 -29.48
C VAL A 18 12.96 56.34 -29.82
N GLY A 19 13.61 57.47 -29.55
CA GLY A 19 14.99 57.71 -29.97
C GLY A 19 15.19 57.61 -31.49
N ARG A 20 16.11 56.74 -31.92
CA ARG A 20 16.41 56.49 -33.35
C ARG A 20 15.56 55.37 -33.95
N VAL A 21 14.78 54.65 -33.14
CA VAL A 21 13.95 53.53 -33.60
C VAL A 21 12.52 53.97 -33.87
N SER A 22 11.94 53.50 -34.96
CA SER A 22 10.51 53.69 -35.29
C SER A 22 9.80 52.37 -35.51
N VAL A 23 8.70 52.16 -34.80
CA VAL A 23 7.80 51.00 -34.94
C VAL A 23 6.51 51.47 -35.63
N THR A 24 6.10 50.77 -36.68
CA THR A 24 4.91 51.12 -37.47
C THR A 24 3.72 50.28 -37.01
N VAL A 25 2.59 50.95 -36.72
CA VAL A 25 1.30 50.36 -36.39
C VAL A 25 0.35 50.54 -37.58
N TYR A 26 -0.21 49.43 -38.04
CA TYR A 26 -1.17 49.38 -39.13
C TYR A 26 -2.58 49.17 -38.58
N ARG A 27 -3.56 49.82 -39.19
CA ARG A 27 -4.98 49.52 -38.99
C ARG A 27 -5.46 48.73 -40.20
N ARG A 28 -6.01 47.54 -39.98
CA ARG A 28 -6.56 46.68 -41.04
C ARG A 28 -7.96 46.23 -40.69
N GLN A 29 -8.81 46.07 -41.71
CA GLN A 29 -10.04 45.31 -41.58
C GLN A 29 -9.74 43.84 -41.82
N THR A 30 -10.23 42.99 -40.91
CA THR A 30 -10.18 41.53 -41.04
C THR A 30 -11.21 41.06 -42.06
N PRO A 31 -11.07 39.84 -42.61
CA PRO A 31 -12.08 39.24 -43.51
C PRO A 31 -13.49 39.18 -42.88
N SER A 32 -13.58 39.12 -41.56
CA SER A 32 -14.81 39.17 -40.76
C SER A 32 -15.38 40.59 -40.54
N GLY A 33 -14.84 41.63 -41.17
CA GLY A 33 -15.32 43.02 -41.04
C GLY A 33 -14.82 43.78 -39.80
N ASN A 34 -14.24 43.09 -38.81
CA ASN A 34 -13.68 43.70 -37.60
C ASN A 34 -12.38 44.47 -37.88
N VAL A 35 -12.15 45.57 -37.17
CA VAL A 35 -10.89 46.33 -37.22
C VAL A 35 -9.86 45.68 -36.29
N ALA A 36 -8.68 45.40 -36.81
CA ALA A 36 -7.52 44.93 -36.05
C ALA A 36 -6.33 45.89 -36.22
N PHE A 37 -5.50 45.96 -35.19
CA PHE A 37 -4.30 46.79 -35.17
C PHE A 37 -3.06 45.90 -35.16
N MET A 38 -2.14 46.11 -36.10
CA MET A 38 -0.97 45.26 -36.29
C MET A 38 0.31 46.06 -36.07
N VAL A 39 1.13 45.64 -35.12
CA VAL A 39 2.42 46.27 -34.80
C VAL A 39 3.53 45.52 -35.54
N ALA A 40 4.33 46.23 -36.35
CA ALA A 40 5.49 45.63 -37.03
C ALA A 40 6.63 45.38 -36.04
N ASN A 41 6.95 44.10 -35.80
CA ASN A 41 7.96 43.66 -34.86
C ASN A 41 9.18 43.04 -35.55
N TYR A 42 10.37 43.57 -35.23
CA TYR A 42 11.67 43.19 -35.81
C TYR A 42 12.62 42.53 -34.80
N SER A 43 12.16 42.24 -33.57
CA SER A 43 12.99 41.70 -32.49
C SER A 43 13.68 40.36 -32.78
N ALA A 44 13.21 39.62 -33.79
CA ALA A 44 13.76 38.33 -34.21
C ALA A 44 14.55 38.42 -35.55
N GLY A 45 14.94 39.62 -36.00
CA GLY A 45 15.69 39.83 -37.24
C GLY A 45 14.86 39.74 -38.54
N LYS A 46 13.64 39.21 -38.51
CA LYS A 46 12.65 39.24 -39.61
C LYS A 46 11.39 39.99 -39.17
N ARG A 47 10.69 40.65 -40.11
CA ARG A 47 9.46 41.38 -39.83
C ARG A 47 8.31 40.41 -39.55
N ARG A 48 7.76 40.44 -38.33
CA ARG A 48 6.47 39.83 -37.97
C ARG A 48 5.44 40.89 -37.60
N PHE A 49 4.17 40.52 -37.57
CA PHE A 49 3.10 41.40 -37.11
C PHE A 49 2.44 40.85 -35.85
N ASP A 50 2.50 41.61 -34.77
CA ASP A 50 1.78 41.30 -33.54
C ASP A 50 0.40 41.98 -33.62
N SER A 51 -0.67 41.19 -33.49
CA SER A 51 -2.05 41.66 -33.69
C SER A 51 -2.74 41.98 -32.37
N TYR A 52 -3.44 43.10 -32.32
CA TYR A 52 -4.15 43.63 -31.15
C TYR A 52 -5.59 43.99 -31.51
N ARG A 53 -6.48 43.85 -30.53
CA ARG A 53 -7.92 44.12 -30.69
C ARG A 53 -8.24 45.61 -30.61
N THR A 54 -7.49 46.37 -29.83
CA THR A 54 -7.73 47.81 -29.62
C THR A 54 -6.55 48.67 -30.08
N GLU A 55 -6.84 49.92 -30.43
CA GLU A 55 -5.82 50.89 -30.83
C GLU A 55 -4.85 51.19 -29.67
N THR A 56 -5.38 51.36 -28.47
CA THR A 56 -4.61 51.69 -27.26
C THR A 56 -3.58 50.62 -26.95
N GLU A 57 -3.98 49.34 -26.93
CA GLU A 57 -3.07 48.21 -26.69
C GLU A 57 -1.97 48.13 -27.75
N ALA A 58 -2.32 48.37 -29.03
CA ALA A 58 -1.35 48.35 -30.12
C ALA A 58 -0.32 49.48 -30.00
N ILE A 59 -0.76 50.68 -29.62
CA ILE A 59 0.11 51.85 -29.44
C ILE A 59 1.03 51.64 -28.23
N GLU A 60 0.50 51.19 -27.09
CA GLU A 60 1.30 50.90 -25.90
C GLU A 60 2.32 49.78 -26.15
N SER A 61 1.91 48.72 -26.87
CA SER A 61 2.82 47.66 -27.30
C SER A 61 3.91 48.19 -28.23
N ALA A 62 3.56 49.03 -29.21
CA ALA A 62 4.53 49.66 -30.10
C ALA A 62 5.51 50.58 -29.35
N HIS A 63 5.06 51.32 -28.33
CA HIS A 63 5.93 52.11 -27.44
C HIS A 63 6.86 51.26 -26.60
N ARG A 64 6.39 50.12 -26.06
CA ARG A 64 7.26 49.15 -25.36
C ARG A 64 8.30 48.57 -26.29
N LEU A 65 7.88 48.06 -27.45
CA LEU A 65 8.77 47.49 -28.44
C LEU A 65 9.81 48.49 -28.96
N ALA A 66 9.41 49.74 -29.20
CA ALA A 66 10.33 50.78 -29.64
C ALA A 66 11.37 51.15 -28.56
N ARG A 67 10.98 51.15 -27.27
CA ARG A 67 11.91 51.31 -26.14
C ARG A 67 12.89 50.16 -26.06
N ASP A 68 12.40 48.92 -26.04
CA ASP A 68 13.24 47.72 -25.95
C ASP A 68 14.26 47.63 -27.11
N LEU A 69 13.84 47.96 -28.33
CA LEU A 69 14.73 47.97 -29.51
C LEU A 69 15.75 49.11 -29.45
N ASN A 70 15.36 50.30 -28.97
CA ASN A 70 16.27 51.42 -28.82
C ASN A 70 17.30 51.16 -27.71
N GLU A 71 16.91 50.56 -26.60
CA GLU A 71 17.80 50.15 -25.51
C GLU A 71 18.76 49.05 -25.96
N ARG A 72 18.28 48.00 -26.64
CA ARG A 72 19.14 46.95 -27.21
C ARG A 72 20.11 47.50 -28.25
N GLY A 73 19.65 48.40 -29.12
CA GLY A 73 20.50 49.05 -30.12
C GLY A 73 21.55 49.97 -29.51
N ALA A 74 21.20 50.69 -28.44
CA ALA A 74 22.15 51.52 -27.69
C ALA A 74 23.19 50.68 -26.95
N LEU A 75 22.77 49.57 -26.33
CA LEU A 75 23.67 48.61 -25.69
C LEU A 75 24.63 47.97 -26.71
N ALA A 76 24.11 47.50 -27.84
CA ALA A 76 24.92 46.93 -28.93
C ALA A 76 25.91 47.95 -29.51
N ALA A 77 25.52 49.22 -29.63
CA ALA A 77 26.38 50.30 -30.11
C ALA A 77 27.42 50.77 -29.06
N ALA A 78 27.19 50.48 -27.78
CA ALA A 78 28.10 50.80 -26.67
C ALA A 78 29.00 49.62 -26.27
N MET A 79 28.87 48.46 -26.91
CA MET A 79 29.72 47.30 -26.64
C MET A 79 31.17 47.61 -26.97
N THR A 80 32.05 47.37 -26.02
CA THR A 80 33.49 47.41 -26.24
C THR A 80 33.94 46.21 -27.08
N GLY A 81 35.12 46.29 -27.69
CA GLY A 81 35.70 45.17 -28.46
C GLY A 81 35.87 43.89 -27.62
N GLU A 82 36.17 44.04 -26.33
CA GLU A 82 36.29 42.95 -25.35
C GLU A 82 34.93 42.27 -25.11
N GLN A 83 33.87 43.06 -24.85
CA GLN A 83 32.52 42.51 -24.67
C GLN A 83 31.99 41.82 -25.94
N ALA A 84 32.35 42.32 -27.13
CA ALA A 84 32.02 41.68 -28.39
C ALA A 84 32.75 40.34 -28.55
N ALA A 85 34.03 40.27 -28.15
CA ALA A 85 34.80 39.03 -28.14
C ALA A 85 34.23 38.00 -27.16
N ASP A 86 33.83 38.40 -25.95
CA ASP A 86 33.18 37.52 -24.96
C ASP A 86 31.86 36.94 -25.46
N CYS A 87 31.01 37.76 -26.09
CA CYS A 87 29.78 37.28 -26.71
C CYS A 87 30.07 36.30 -27.85
N ALA A 88 31.09 36.55 -28.67
CA ALA A 88 31.49 35.64 -29.74
C ALA A 88 31.98 34.30 -29.18
N ALA A 89 32.81 34.32 -28.14
CA ALA A 89 33.30 33.12 -27.46
C ALA A 89 32.14 32.32 -26.84
N ALA A 90 31.18 32.98 -26.20
CA ALA A 90 30.00 32.33 -25.64
C ALA A 90 29.12 31.69 -26.73
N ILE A 91 28.93 32.34 -27.87
CA ILE A 91 28.22 31.78 -29.03
C ILE A 91 28.94 30.54 -29.56
N GLN A 92 30.26 30.59 -29.69
CA GLN A 92 31.07 29.45 -30.14
C GLN A 92 30.97 28.26 -29.16
N ALA A 93 31.03 28.51 -27.85
CA ALA A 93 30.91 27.47 -26.82
C ALA A 93 29.53 26.78 -26.81
N LEU A 94 28.47 27.51 -27.16
CA LEU A 94 27.10 26.99 -27.20
C LEU A 94 26.74 26.32 -28.54
N ALA A 95 27.53 26.52 -29.59
CA ALA A 95 27.26 26.01 -30.94
C ALA A 95 27.08 24.48 -31.01
N PRO A 96 27.89 23.63 -30.32
CA PRO A 96 27.71 22.17 -30.35
C PRO A 96 26.36 21.71 -29.78
N PHE A 97 25.74 22.52 -28.92
CA PHE A 97 24.46 22.21 -28.27
C PHE A 97 23.26 22.83 -29.01
N ASN A 98 23.49 23.57 -30.09
CA ASN A 98 22.47 24.28 -30.86
C ASN A 98 21.61 25.23 -29.99
N VAL A 99 22.22 25.89 -29.00
CA VAL A 99 21.55 26.83 -28.09
C VAL A 99 21.96 28.26 -28.41
N ALA A 100 20.99 29.15 -28.61
CA ALA A 100 21.25 30.57 -28.81
C ALA A 100 21.65 31.26 -27.49
N LEU A 101 22.60 32.21 -27.54
CA LEU A 101 23.10 32.93 -26.36
C LEU A 101 21.99 33.55 -25.48
N PRO A 102 20.95 34.22 -26.03
CA PRO A 102 19.84 34.73 -25.22
C PRO A 102 19.05 33.63 -24.48
N ALA A 103 18.85 32.46 -25.11
CA ALA A 103 18.15 31.33 -24.50
C ALA A 103 18.99 30.67 -23.40
N ALA A 104 20.30 30.58 -23.59
CA ALA A 104 21.23 30.12 -22.57
C ALA A 104 21.22 31.04 -21.34
N ALA A 105 21.31 32.36 -21.55
CA ALA A 105 21.28 33.33 -20.47
C ALA A 105 19.96 33.31 -19.69
N ALA A 106 18.81 33.21 -20.37
CA ALA A 106 17.50 33.13 -19.72
C ALA A 106 17.33 31.84 -18.90
N THR A 107 17.78 30.71 -19.43
CA THR A 107 17.78 29.42 -18.72
C THR A 107 18.70 29.50 -17.49
N LEU A 108 19.92 30.01 -17.66
CA LEU A 108 20.89 30.15 -16.56
C LEU A 108 20.34 31.03 -15.44
N ALA A 109 19.75 32.19 -15.77
CA ALA A 109 19.13 33.06 -14.79
C ALA A 109 17.97 32.37 -14.05
N SER A 110 17.17 31.56 -14.74
CA SER A 110 16.07 30.79 -14.13
C SER A 110 16.60 29.69 -13.21
N CYS A 111 17.67 29.00 -13.59
CA CYS A 111 18.34 28.01 -12.77
C CYS A 111 18.99 28.64 -11.52
N LEU A 112 19.66 29.78 -11.67
CA LEU A 112 20.29 30.51 -10.56
C LEU A 112 19.27 31.00 -9.54
N LYS A 113 18.03 31.30 -9.94
CA LYS A 113 16.94 31.58 -8.98
C LYS A 113 16.59 30.39 -8.08
N LEU A 114 16.87 29.15 -8.50
CA LEU A 114 16.60 27.94 -7.74
C LEU A 114 17.75 27.56 -6.81
N VAL A 115 18.99 27.69 -7.30
CA VAL A 115 20.19 27.14 -6.62
C VAL A 115 21.18 28.20 -6.13
N GLY A 116 20.92 29.48 -6.44
CA GLY A 116 21.69 30.63 -5.95
C GLY A 116 22.95 30.96 -6.77
N ASP A 117 23.78 29.95 -7.07
CA ASP A 117 25.10 30.16 -7.68
C ASP A 117 25.49 29.10 -8.73
N LEU A 118 26.56 29.38 -9.49
CA LEU A 118 27.06 28.50 -10.55
C LEU A 118 27.63 27.18 -10.02
N PRO A 119 28.40 27.12 -8.92
CA PRO A 119 28.85 25.85 -8.33
C PRO A 119 27.69 24.91 -7.95
N ASN A 120 26.65 25.43 -7.31
CA ASN A 120 25.47 24.65 -6.93
C ASN A 120 24.65 24.21 -8.14
N LEU A 121 24.56 25.04 -9.19
CA LEU A 121 23.97 24.61 -10.46
C LEU A 121 24.72 23.44 -11.08
N HIS A 122 26.04 23.50 -11.10
CA HIS A 122 26.88 22.44 -11.62
C HIS A 122 26.77 21.16 -10.76
N ALA A 123 26.75 21.31 -9.43
CA ALA A 123 26.53 20.21 -8.50
C ALA A 123 25.15 19.57 -8.69
N ALA A 124 24.10 20.38 -8.89
CA ALA A 124 22.75 19.92 -9.18
C ALA A 124 22.67 19.15 -10.51
N ALA A 125 23.32 19.65 -11.57
CA ALA A 125 23.40 18.95 -12.86
C ALA A 125 24.14 17.61 -12.75
N LYS A 126 25.27 17.56 -12.03
CA LYS A 126 26.00 16.32 -11.74
C LYS A 126 25.17 15.35 -10.89
N PHE A 127 24.50 15.86 -9.86
CA PHE A 127 23.60 15.07 -9.02
C PHE A 127 22.46 14.46 -9.82
N TYR A 128 21.84 15.25 -10.70
CA TYR A 128 20.80 14.80 -11.60
C TYR A 128 21.36 13.74 -12.54
N SER A 129 22.46 13.99 -13.26
CA SER A 129 23.04 12.99 -14.18
C SER A 129 23.44 11.68 -13.48
N ALA A 130 23.96 11.73 -12.25
CA ALA A 130 24.35 10.54 -11.50
C ALA A 130 23.17 9.71 -10.95
N ARG A 131 22.01 10.34 -10.74
CA ARG A 131 20.83 9.70 -10.11
C ARG A 131 19.65 9.53 -11.05
N TYR A 132 19.61 10.28 -12.14
CA TYR A 132 18.62 10.18 -13.19
C TYR A 132 18.91 8.92 -14.01
N LYS A 133 18.23 7.84 -13.66
CA LYS A 133 18.15 6.66 -14.51
C LYS A 133 16.93 6.84 -15.39
N ALA A 134 17.14 6.96 -16.70
CA ALA A 134 16.04 6.89 -17.66
C ALA A 134 15.24 5.60 -17.37
N THR A 135 13.93 5.75 -17.17
CA THR A 135 13.08 4.64 -16.78
C THR A 135 13.13 3.56 -17.84
N VAL A 136 13.55 2.36 -17.47
CA VAL A 136 13.57 1.21 -18.38
C VAL A 136 12.14 0.68 -18.46
N ARG A 137 11.57 0.71 -19.66
CA ARG A 137 10.23 0.18 -19.91
C ARG A 137 10.21 -1.32 -19.62
N LYS A 138 9.29 -1.73 -18.75
CA LYS A 138 9.08 -3.11 -18.39
C LYS A 138 7.62 -3.33 -18.02
N CYS A 139 7.01 -4.34 -18.62
CA CYS A 139 5.61 -4.70 -18.38
C CYS A 139 5.40 -5.07 -16.90
N VAL A 140 4.26 -4.69 -16.34
CA VAL A 140 3.89 -5.00 -14.95
C VAL A 140 4.04 -6.49 -14.65
N ALA A 141 3.62 -7.38 -15.56
CA ALA A 141 3.72 -8.83 -15.38
C ALA A 141 5.17 -9.32 -15.19
N ASP A 142 6.13 -8.74 -15.92
CA ASP A 142 7.54 -9.08 -15.82
C ASP A 142 8.15 -8.56 -14.51
N VAL A 143 7.75 -7.36 -14.08
CA VAL A 143 8.17 -6.81 -12.78
C VAL A 143 7.65 -7.67 -11.63
N VAL A 144 6.41 -8.16 -11.72
CA VAL A 144 5.83 -9.09 -10.73
C VAL A 144 6.61 -10.40 -10.68
N THR A 145 6.91 -10.99 -11.84
CA THR A 145 7.67 -12.25 -11.93
C THR A 145 9.05 -12.11 -11.29
N GLU A 146 9.76 -11.02 -11.59
CA GLU A 146 11.08 -10.74 -11.03
C GLU A 146 11.02 -10.50 -9.52
N LEU A 147 10.04 -9.72 -9.03
CA LEU A 147 9.83 -9.49 -7.60
C LEU A 147 9.60 -10.81 -6.85
N LEU A 148 8.75 -11.68 -7.39
CA LEU A 148 8.45 -12.98 -6.79
C LEU A 148 9.70 -13.87 -6.70
N ALA A 149 10.49 -13.93 -7.78
CA ALA A 149 11.74 -14.69 -7.81
C ALA A 149 12.72 -14.19 -6.73
N ILE A 150 12.89 -12.87 -6.59
CA ILE A 150 13.78 -12.28 -5.59
C ILE A 150 13.28 -12.52 -4.16
N LYS A 151 11.97 -12.42 -3.92
CA LYS A 151 11.42 -12.70 -2.59
C LYS A 151 11.64 -14.17 -2.22
N GLN A 152 11.48 -15.08 -3.18
CA GLN A 152 11.73 -16.51 -2.97
C GLN A 152 13.21 -16.80 -2.66
N THR A 153 14.14 -16.26 -3.44
CA THR A 153 15.60 -16.46 -3.19
C THR A 153 16.07 -15.86 -1.87
N ARG A 154 15.40 -14.83 -1.37
CA ARG A 154 15.66 -14.22 -0.06
C ARG A 154 14.95 -14.91 1.11
N GLY A 155 14.41 -16.12 0.91
CA GLY A 155 13.81 -16.91 1.99
C GLY A 155 12.46 -16.40 2.47
N ALA A 156 11.71 -15.67 1.65
CA ALA A 156 10.33 -15.32 1.99
C ALA A 156 9.48 -16.58 2.24
N SER A 157 8.67 -16.56 3.30
CA SER A 157 7.79 -17.70 3.62
C SER A 157 6.83 -18.03 2.47
N MET A 158 6.53 -19.32 2.29
CA MET A 158 5.58 -19.79 1.26
C MET A 158 4.24 -19.06 1.30
N ARG A 159 3.69 -18.83 2.50
CA ARG A 159 2.44 -18.10 2.70
C ARG A 159 2.51 -16.66 2.17
N TYR A 160 3.62 -15.98 2.42
CA TYR A 160 3.81 -14.61 1.92
C TYR A 160 3.95 -14.60 0.39
N LEU A 161 4.69 -15.55 -0.18
CA LEU A 161 4.78 -15.70 -1.64
C LEU A 161 3.42 -16.00 -2.28
N GLN A 162 2.57 -16.81 -1.65
CA GLN A 162 1.21 -17.07 -2.12
C GLN A 162 0.34 -15.81 -2.10
N ASP A 163 0.39 -14.99 -1.03
CA ASP A 163 -0.34 -13.71 -0.96
C ASP A 163 0.14 -12.73 -2.04
N LEU A 164 1.46 -12.64 -2.26
CA LEU A 164 2.02 -11.83 -3.35
C LEU A 164 1.55 -12.34 -4.71
N ARG A 165 1.67 -13.65 -5.00
CA ARG A 165 1.22 -14.25 -6.27
C ARG A 165 -0.24 -13.98 -6.53
N PHE A 166 -1.10 -14.20 -5.53
CA PHE A 166 -2.54 -13.99 -5.67
C PHE A 166 -2.88 -12.53 -6.00
N ARG A 167 -2.34 -11.57 -5.22
CA ARG A 167 -2.70 -10.16 -5.37
C ARG A 167 -2.05 -9.51 -6.58
N LEU A 168 -0.74 -9.74 -6.76
CA LEU A 168 0.02 -9.19 -7.88
C LEU A 168 -0.36 -9.85 -9.20
N GLY A 169 -0.70 -11.14 -9.20
CA GLY A 169 -1.21 -11.82 -10.39
C GLY A 169 -2.52 -11.23 -10.88
N ARG A 170 -3.46 -10.95 -9.96
CA ARG A 170 -4.73 -10.28 -10.29
C ARG A 170 -4.51 -8.86 -10.84
N PHE A 171 -3.53 -8.13 -10.30
CA PHE A 171 -3.16 -6.81 -10.81
C PHE A 171 -2.49 -6.90 -12.19
N ALA A 172 -1.48 -7.75 -12.36
CA ALA A 172 -0.80 -7.96 -13.63
C ALA A 172 -1.76 -8.41 -14.74
N GLY A 173 -2.77 -9.22 -14.42
CA GLY A 173 -3.80 -9.61 -15.39
C GLY A 173 -4.70 -8.46 -15.85
N ALA A 174 -4.80 -7.37 -15.09
CA ALA A 174 -5.57 -6.18 -15.46
C ALA A 174 -4.72 -5.08 -16.11
N PHE A 175 -3.39 -5.16 -16.00
CA PHE A 175 -2.45 -4.13 -16.45
C PHE A 175 -1.41 -4.72 -17.40
N SER A 176 -1.73 -4.73 -18.69
CA SER A 176 -0.80 -5.12 -19.77
C SER A 176 0.16 -4.00 -20.19
N THR A 177 0.26 -2.94 -19.40
CA THR A 177 1.10 -1.77 -19.65
C THR A 177 2.45 -1.87 -18.93
N ASP A 178 3.38 -0.99 -19.29
CA ASP A 178 4.64 -0.82 -18.56
C ASP A 178 4.40 -0.22 -17.18
N ALA A 179 5.20 -0.63 -16.20
CA ALA A 179 5.12 -0.13 -14.83
C ALA A 179 5.26 1.40 -14.72
N CYS A 180 6.06 2.01 -15.61
CA CYS A 180 6.26 3.46 -15.67
C CYS A 180 5.02 4.25 -16.13
N SER A 181 4.05 3.57 -16.75
CA SER A 181 2.87 4.20 -17.32
C SER A 181 1.64 4.08 -16.40
N VAL A 182 1.74 3.33 -15.30
CA VAL A 182 0.64 3.15 -14.36
C VAL A 182 0.53 4.37 -13.45
N THR A 183 -0.63 4.99 -13.40
CA THR A 183 -0.88 6.18 -12.58
C THR A 183 -1.61 5.84 -11.27
N THR A 184 -1.61 6.77 -10.32
CA THR A 184 -2.42 6.68 -9.10
C THR A 184 -3.90 6.50 -9.41
N ALA A 185 -4.42 7.20 -10.43
CA ALA A 185 -5.82 7.13 -10.82
C ALA A 185 -6.21 5.75 -11.36
N ASP A 186 -5.32 5.10 -12.13
CA ASP A 186 -5.56 3.75 -12.62
C ASP A 186 -5.63 2.74 -11.48
N ILE A 187 -4.72 2.85 -10.50
CA ILE A 187 -4.70 1.96 -9.34
C ILE A 187 -5.93 2.17 -8.45
N GLN A 188 -6.34 3.42 -8.21
CA GLN A 188 -7.55 3.75 -7.46
C GLN A 188 -8.77 3.13 -8.13
N THR A 189 -8.96 3.40 -9.43
CA THR A 189 -10.07 2.86 -10.23
C THR A 189 -10.11 1.33 -10.17
N TRP A 190 -8.95 0.69 -10.33
CA TRP A 190 -8.86 -0.76 -10.25
C TRP A 190 -9.20 -1.30 -8.86
N LEU A 191 -8.70 -0.69 -7.79
CA LEU A 191 -8.98 -1.11 -6.40
C LEU A 191 -10.46 -0.97 -6.06
N ASP A 192 -11.09 0.14 -6.45
CA ASP A 192 -12.51 0.41 -6.20
C ASP A 192 -13.40 -0.59 -6.94
N ALA A 193 -13.02 -0.96 -8.17
CA ALA A 193 -13.70 -1.98 -8.95
C ALA A 193 -13.65 -3.39 -8.32
N GLN A 194 -12.73 -3.65 -7.37
CA GLN A 194 -12.65 -4.96 -6.72
C GLN A 194 -13.83 -5.23 -5.77
N LYS A 195 -14.53 -4.18 -5.29
CA LYS A 195 -15.67 -4.29 -4.34
C LYS A 195 -15.37 -5.22 -3.15
N VAL A 196 -14.18 -5.09 -2.57
CA VAL A 196 -13.71 -5.91 -1.44
C VAL A 196 -13.87 -5.17 -0.11
N ALA A 197 -13.88 -5.94 0.99
CA ALA A 197 -13.88 -5.37 2.33
C ALA A 197 -12.67 -4.44 2.59
N PRO A 198 -12.78 -3.42 3.49
CA PRO A 198 -11.73 -2.45 3.79
C PRO A 198 -10.35 -3.06 4.12
N GLN A 199 -10.32 -4.15 4.89
CA GLN A 199 -9.08 -4.84 5.23
C GLN A 199 -8.43 -5.48 4.00
N THR A 200 -9.24 -6.05 3.10
CA THR A 200 -8.77 -6.65 1.85
C THR A 200 -8.27 -5.59 0.89
N TYR A 201 -8.96 -4.44 0.79
CA TYR A 201 -8.52 -3.26 0.05
C TYR A 201 -7.12 -2.82 0.52
N THR A 202 -6.96 -2.63 1.83
CA THR A 202 -5.68 -2.25 2.45
C THR A 202 -4.58 -3.27 2.16
N ASN A 203 -4.91 -4.58 2.17
CA ASN A 203 -3.95 -5.62 1.84
C ASN A 203 -3.50 -5.58 0.38
N PHE A 204 -4.41 -5.32 -0.57
CA PHE A 204 -4.05 -5.09 -1.97
C PHE A 204 -3.15 -3.87 -2.10
N ARG A 205 -3.56 -2.71 -1.58
CA ARG A 205 -2.77 -1.47 -1.62
C ARG A 205 -1.36 -1.68 -1.06
N ARG A 206 -1.23 -2.37 0.08
CA ARG A 206 0.08 -2.70 0.68
C ARG A 206 0.96 -3.53 -0.25
N VAL A 207 0.41 -4.55 -0.91
CA VAL A 207 1.17 -5.42 -1.82
C VAL A 207 1.54 -4.69 -3.11
N LEU A 208 0.64 -3.85 -3.65
CA LEU A 208 0.96 -2.98 -4.78
C LEU A 208 2.05 -1.97 -4.43
N HIS A 209 2.02 -1.41 -3.23
CA HIS A 209 3.07 -0.50 -2.77
C HIS A 209 4.45 -1.18 -2.81
N VAL A 210 4.55 -2.45 -2.39
CA VAL A 210 5.78 -3.25 -2.48
C VAL A 210 6.22 -3.45 -3.94
N LEU A 211 5.28 -3.71 -4.86
CA LEU A 211 5.57 -3.85 -6.28
C LEU A 211 6.18 -2.57 -6.86
N PHE A 212 5.53 -1.42 -6.66
CA PHE A 212 5.99 -0.17 -7.24
C PHE A 212 7.23 0.39 -6.53
N GLN A 213 7.41 0.13 -5.22
CA GLN A 213 8.67 0.41 -4.55
C GLN A 213 9.82 -0.41 -5.16
N PHE A 214 9.58 -1.68 -5.48
CA PHE A 214 10.54 -2.51 -6.19
C PHE A 214 10.82 -1.99 -7.61
N ALA A 215 9.77 -1.60 -8.35
CA ALA A 215 9.89 -1.03 -9.67
C ALA A 215 10.76 0.24 -9.69
N VAL A 216 10.53 1.17 -8.75
CA VAL A 216 11.34 2.38 -8.59
C VAL A 216 12.79 2.04 -8.28
N ALA A 217 13.04 1.13 -7.32
CA ALA A 217 14.40 0.73 -6.96
C ALA A 217 15.19 0.10 -8.13
N ARG A 218 14.48 -0.52 -9.09
CA ARG A 218 15.05 -1.12 -10.29
C ARG A 218 15.10 -0.16 -11.49
N GLY A 219 14.53 1.04 -11.36
CA GLY A 219 14.43 2.01 -12.46
C GLY A 219 13.36 1.67 -13.49
N TYR A 220 12.36 0.86 -13.14
CA TYR A 220 11.20 0.53 -13.99
C TYR A 220 10.04 1.51 -13.84
N ALA A 221 10.08 2.37 -12.82
CA ALA A 221 9.15 3.49 -12.61
C ALA A 221 9.91 4.68 -12.01
N SER A 222 9.45 5.90 -12.27
CA SER A 222 10.00 7.14 -11.69
C SER A 222 9.62 7.33 -10.23
N ASP A 223 8.44 6.88 -9.87
CA ASP A 223 7.80 7.09 -8.57
C ASP A 223 6.86 5.93 -8.25
N ASN A 224 6.34 5.92 -7.02
CA ASN A 224 5.41 4.91 -6.56
C ASN A 224 3.97 5.46 -6.62
N PRO A 225 3.19 5.13 -7.66
CA PRO A 225 1.82 5.66 -7.84
C PRO A 225 0.86 5.25 -6.72
N VAL A 226 1.21 4.25 -5.90
CA VAL A 226 0.37 3.78 -4.79
C VAL A 226 0.38 4.75 -3.61
N VAL A 227 1.36 5.65 -3.51
CA VAL A 227 1.46 6.61 -2.42
C VAL A 227 0.22 7.51 -2.37
N GLY A 228 -0.24 7.99 -3.52
CA GLY A 228 -1.42 8.84 -3.64
C GLY A 228 -2.76 8.11 -3.62
N VAL A 229 -2.77 6.78 -3.60
CA VAL A 229 -4.01 5.99 -3.53
C VAL A 229 -4.65 6.16 -2.16
N GLU A 230 -5.97 6.38 -2.16
CA GLU A 230 -6.76 6.63 -0.96
C GLU A 230 -6.62 5.49 0.06
N GLN A 231 -6.70 5.86 1.33
CA GLN A 231 -6.64 4.90 2.43
C GLN A 231 -8.03 4.71 3.00
N VAL A 232 -8.50 3.47 2.94
CA VAL A 232 -9.79 3.10 3.54
C VAL A 232 -9.60 2.83 5.02
N LYS A 233 -10.39 3.50 5.86
CA LYS A 233 -10.42 3.24 7.30
C LYS A 233 -10.95 1.83 7.54
N VAL A 234 -10.12 0.99 8.17
CA VAL A 234 -10.56 -0.33 8.64
C VAL A 234 -11.16 -0.14 10.03
N SER A 235 -12.49 -0.21 10.15
CA SER A 235 -13.14 -0.37 11.46
C SER A 235 -12.82 -1.77 11.98
N GLY A 236 -12.43 -1.87 13.25
CA GLY A 236 -12.29 -3.16 13.92
C GLY A 236 -13.68 -3.78 14.05
N GLY A 237 -13.87 -4.99 13.51
CA GLY A 237 -15.07 -5.77 13.77
C GLY A 237 -15.06 -6.34 15.19
N ASP A 238 -16.25 -6.68 15.69
CA ASP A 238 -16.39 -7.36 16.98
C ASP A 238 -15.62 -8.68 16.97
N VAL A 239 -14.92 -8.93 18.08
CA VAL A 239 -14.16 -10.15 18.27
C VAL A 239 -15.14 -11.30 18.48
N ALA A 240 -15.24 -12.19 17.49
CA ALA A 240 -16.06 -13.38 17.60
C ALA A 240 -15.37 -14.47 18.43
N VAL A 241 -16.09 -15.01 19.40
CA VAL A 241 -15.68 -16.17 20.22
C VAL A 241 -16.65 -17.34 20.03
N PHE A 242 -16.16 -18.56 20.22
CA PHE A 242 -17.01 -19.71 20.44
C PHE A 242 -17.56 -19.73 21.87
N THR A 243 -18.81 -20.16 22.03
CA THR A 243 -19.39 -20.48 23.35
C THR A 243 -18.89 -21.84 23.85
N PRO A 244 -19.04 -22.15 25.16
CA PRO A 244 -18.68 -23.47 25.67
C PRO A 244 -19.45 -24.62 24.97
N SER A 245 -20.72 -24.38 24.62
CA SER A 245 -21.53 -25.38 23.90
C SER A 245 -21.08 -25.56 22.44
N GLU A 246 -20.68 -24.50 21.75
CA GLU A 246 -20.16 -24.60 20.38
C GLU A 246 -18.83 -25.36 20.34
N ILE A 247 -17.87 -25.05 21.22
CA ILE A 247 -16.57 -25.75 21.20
C ILE A 247 -16.70 -27.21 21.60
N ALA A 248 -17.59 -27.53 22.57
CA ALA A 248 -17.88 -28.92 22.92
C ALA A 248 -18.44 -29.71 21.74
N ARG A 249 -19.34 -29.10 20.95
CA ARG A 249 -19.88 -29.72 19.73
C ARG A 249 -18.81 -29.92 18.67
N LEU A 250 -17.94 -28.93 18.44
CA LEU A 250 -16.83 -29.03 17.48
C LEU A 250 -15.87 -30.15 17.88
N LEU A 251 -15.45 -30.21 19.15
CA LEU A 251 -14.54 -31.24 19.66
C LEU A 251 -15.15 -32.65 19.59
N ALA A 252 -16.48 -32.77 19.77
CA ALA A 252 -17.17 -34.06 19.72
C ALA A 252 -17.26 -34.69 18.32
N VAL A 253 -17.17 -33.88 17.26
CA VAL A 253 -17.30 -34.35 15.86
C VAL A 253 -16.00 -34.21 15.05
N ALA A 254 -14.97 -33.58 15.62
CA ALA A 254 -13.68 -33.43 14.97
C ALA A 254 -13.06 -34.80 14.67
N SER A 255 -12.40 -34.91 13.52
CA SER A 255 -11.67 -36.14 13.19
C SER A 255 -10.54 -36.37 14.19
N PRO A 256 -10.13 -37.64 14.44
CA PRO A 256 -9.02 -37.92 15.36
C PRO A 256 -7.73 -37.17 15.01
N GLU A 257 -7.49 -36.87 13.74
CA GLU A 257 -6.34 -36.08 13.28
C GLU A 257 -6.45 -34.58 13.63
N PHE A 258 -7.67 -34.02 13.63
CA PHE A 258 -7.90 -32.60 13.86
C PHE A 258 -8.19 -32.24 15.32
N VAL A 259 -8.62 -33.20 16.15
CA VAL A 259 -8.88 -33.00 17.60
C VAL A 259 -7.72 -32.30 18.32
N PRO A 260 -6.45 -32.72 18.20
CA PRO A 260 -5.33 -32.03 18.88
C PRO A 260 -5.20 -30.57 18.45
N CYS A 261 -5.37 -30.29 17.16
CA CYS A 261 -5.27 -28.94 16.61
C CYS A 261 -6.38 -28.04 17.19
N LEU A 262 -7.62 -28.55 17.21
CA LEU A 262 -8.76 -27.83 17.74
C LEU A 262 -8.63 -27.57 19.25
N ALA A 263 -8.23 -28.58 20.03
CA ALA A 263 -8.05 -28.48 21.47
C ALA A 263 -6.92 -27.50 21.86
N ILE A 264 -5.77 -27.56 21.18
CA ILE A 264 -4.65 -26.63 21.41
C ILE A 264 -5.07 -25.19 21.08
N GLY A 265 -5.77 -24.97 19.98
CA GLY A 265 -6.29 -23.64 19.64
C GLY A 265 -7.26 -23.11 20.70
N ALA A 266 -8.17 -23.96 21.20
CA ALA A 266 -9.19 -23.60 22.16
C ALA A 266 -8.68 -23.38 23.60
N PHE A 267 -7.71 -24.19 24.03
CA PHE A 267 -7.29 -24.27 25.45
C PHE A 267 -5.85 -23.81 25.71
N ALA A 268 -5.08 -23.50 24.67
CA ALA A 268 -3.76 -22.88 24.79
C ALA A 268 -3.62 -21.60 23.93
N GLY A 269 -4.62 -21.24 23.13
CA GLY A 269 -4.66 -19.96 22.42
C GLY A 269 -3.62 -19.78 21.32
N LEU A 270 -3.03 -20.88 20.83
CA LEU A 270 -2.11 -20.83 19.70
C LEU A 270 -2.85 -20.41 18.42
N ARG A 271 -2.15 -19.73 17.53
CA ARG A 271 -2.68 -19.39 16.19
C ARG A 271 -2.70 -20.66 15.32
N SER A 272 -3.63 -20.77 14.36
CA SER A 272 -3.65 -21.89 13.40
C SER A 272 -2.28 -22.10 12.74
N ALA A 273 -1.63 -21.01 12.30
CA ALA A 273 -0.29 -21.09 11.70
C ALA A 273 0.84 -21.52 12.68
N GLU A 274 0.67 -21.33 13.99
CA GLU A 274 1.59 -21.87 15.00
C GLU A 274 1.35 -23.38 15.15
N ILE A 275 0.08 -23.81 15.20
CA ILE A 275 -0.35 -25.21 15.30
C ILE A 275 0.11 -26.02 14.07
N GLU A 276 -0.02 -25.48 12.86
CA GLU A 276 0.43 -26.12 11.61
C GLU A 276 1.95 -26.40 11.56
N ARG A 277 2.74 -25.69 12.38
CA ARG A 277 4.19 -25.86 12.52
C ARG A 277 4.58 -26.58 13.81
N LEU A 278 3.63 -26.84 14.69
CA LEU A 278 3.87 -27.45 15.99
C LEU A 278 4.22 -28.92 15.80
N GLU A 279 5.25 -29.37 16.51
CA GLU A 279 5.66 -30.77 16.55
C GLU A 279 5.27 -31.36 17.90
N TRP A 280 5.08 -32.67 17.95
CA TRP A 280 4.77 -33.36 19.21
C TRP A 280 5.88 -33.21 20.24
N SER A 281 7.14 -33.05 19.81
CA SER A 281 8.30 -32.73 20.66
C SER A 281 8.23 -31.35 21.34
N ASP A 282 7.38 -30.44 20.85
CA ASP A 282 7.15 -29.14 21.48
C ASP A 282 6.16 -29.22 22.65
N ILE A 283 5.49 -30.36 22.83
CA ILE A 283 4.43 -30.57 23.83
C ILE A 283 4.95 -31.50 24.93
N ASP A 284 5.26 -30.91 26.08
CA ASP A 284 5.59 -31.67 27.29
C ASP A 284 4.34 -31.82 28.16
N LEU A 285 3.68 -32.98 28.05
CA LEU A 285 2.49 -33.29 28.87
C LEU A 285 2.86 -33.51 30.34
N ALA A 286 4.05 -34.02 30.64
CA ALA A 286 4.50 -34.27 32.01
C ALA A 286 4.86 -32.95 32.71
N GLY A 287 5.62 -32.10 32.04
CA GLY A 287 5.94 -30.74 32.47
C GLY A 287 4.84 -29.71 32.20
N ARG A 288 3.69 -30.14 31.64
CA ARG A 288 2.47 -29.35 31.43
C ARG A 288 2.67 -28.04 30.66
N HIS A 289 3.47 -28.06 29.60
CA HIS A 289 3.71 -26.88 28.79
C HIS A 289 3.91 -27.18 27.30
N ILE A 290 3.62 -26.17 26.47
CA ILE A 290 3.91 -26.16 25.03
C ILE A 290 4.96 -25.08 24.77
N ILE A 291 6.04 -25.45 24.09
CA ILE A 291 7.09 -24.50 23.68
C ILE A 291 6.78 -24.00 22.27
N VAL A 292 6.39 -22.74 22.15
CA VAL A 292 6.23 -22.11 20.83
C VAL A 292 7.55 -21.45 20.44
N GLY A 293 8.30 -22.11 19.57
CA GLY A 293 9.60 -21.64 19.07
C GLY A 293 9.52 -20.36 18.23
N ALA A 294 10.62 -19.61 18.16
CA ALA A 294 10.73 -18.34 17.42
C ALA A 294 10.43 -18.49 15.91
N THR A 295 10.79 -19.61 15.30
CA THR A 295 10.52 -19.92 13.88
C THR A 295 9.05 -20.27 13.61
N LYS A 296 8.29 -20.59 14.66
CA LYS A 296 6.88 -21.00 14.59
C LYS A 296 5.91 -19.82 14.88
N ALA A 297 6.39 -18.79 15.59
CA ALA A 297 5.62 -17.60 15.97
C ALA A 297 5.68 -16.45 14.93
N LYS A 298 4.57 -15.70 14.78
CA LYS A 298 4.49 -14.53 13.87
C LYS A 298 5.46 -13.40 14.23
N THR A 299 5.76 -13.22 15.52
CA THR A 299 6.58 -12.12 16.08
C THR A 299 7.97 -12.57 16.53
N ALA A 300 8.40 -13.78 16.16
CA ALA A 300 9.71 -14.34 16.53
C ALA A 300 10.02 -14.43 18.05
N SER A 301 9.02 -14.22 18.93
CA SER A 301 9.19 -14.41 20.38
C SER A 301 8.93 -15.86 20.74
N ARG A 302 9.93 -16.53 21.31
CA ARG A 302 9.75 -17.80 22.01
C ARG A 302 8.84 -17.58 23.22
N ARG A 303 7.92 -18.51 23.48
CA ARG A 303 7.11 -18.50 24.71
C ARG A 303 6.80 -19.92 25.18
N VAL A 304 6.60 -20.04 26.48
CA VAL A 304 6.14 -21.27 27.14
C VAL A 304 4.67 -21.06 27.47
N VAL A 305 3.81 -21.94 26.95
CA VAL A 305 2.36 -21.87 27.13
C VAL A 305 1.95 -22.98 28.10
N PRO A 306 1.34 -22.66 29.26
CA PRO A 306 0.90 -23.69 30.19
C PRO A 306 -0.26 -24.50 29.61
N ILE A 307 -0.26 -25.81 29.89
CA ILE A 307 -1.33 -26.73 29.50
C ILE A 307 -2.31 -26.86 30.68
N SER A 308 -3.59 -26.59 30.44
CA SER A 308 -4.65 -26.79 31.42
C SER A 308 -5.04 -28.27 31.54
N GLU A 309 -5.61 -28.67 32.69
CA GLU A 309 -6.02 -30.07 32.95
C GLU A 309 -6.92 -30.65 31.85
N ASN A 310 -7.84 -29.86 31.31
CA ASN A 310 -8.71 -30.32 30.24
C ASN A 310 -7.95 -30.53 28.92
N LEU A 311 -6.96 -29.69 28.61
CA LEU A 311 -6.12 -29.88 27.42
C LEU A 311 -5.26 -31.15 27.55
N ILE A 312 -4.76 -31.47 28.75
CA ILE A 312 -4.08 -32.74 29.02
C ILE A 312 -5.03 -33.90 28.66
N ALA A 313 -6.28 -33.87 29.14
CA ALA A 313 -7.24 -34.94 28.87
C ALA A 313 -7.49 -35.13 27.36
N TRP A 314 -7.55 -34.04 26.58
CA TRP A 314 -7.70 -34.12 25.12
C TRP A 314 -6.45 -34.62 24.38
N LEU A 315 -5.25 -34.34 24.91
CA LEU A 315 -3.98 -34.73 24.28
C LEU A 315 -3.46 -36.08 24.76
N ALA A 316 -3.92 -36.61 25.89
CA ALA A 316 -3.47 -37.88 26.45
C ALA A 316 -3.55 -39.07 25.46
N PRO A 317 -4.61 -39.23 24.64
CA PRO A 317 -4.66 -40.31 23.63
C PRO A 317 -3.62 -40.21 22.52
N TYR A 318 -2.89 -39.09 22.46
CA TYR A 318 -1.90 -38.76 21.43
C TYR A 318 -0.47 -38.71 21.99
N ALA A 319 -0.30 -39.03 23.28
CA ALA A 319 1.00 -39.05 23.92
C ALA A 319 1.97 -40.01 23.20
N GLY A 320 3.24 -39.62 23.07
CA GLY A 320 4.27 -40.42 22.41
C GLY A 320 4.26 -40.38 20.88
N ARG A 321 3.36 -39.62 20.24
CA ARG A 321 3.44 -39.38 18.80
C ARG A 321 4.67 -38.54 18.44
N GLU A 322 5.12 -38.70 17.20
CA GLU A 322 6.27 -37.98 16.66
C GLU A 322 5.88 -37.13 15.44
N GLY A 323 6.77 -36.21 15.05
CA GLY A 323 6.57 -35.33 13.90
C GLY A 323 5.56 -34.21 14.18
N ARG A 324 4.87 -33.75 13.13
CA ARG A 324 3.94 -32.62 13.22
C ARG A 324 2.63 -33.01 13.89
N VAL A 325 2.08 -32.10 14.69
CA VAL A 325 0.72 -32.23 15.23
C VAL A 325 -0.31 -32.22 14.10
N TRP A 326 -0.11 -31.36 13.10
CA TRP A 326 -0.85 -31.39 11.84
C TRP A 326 0.02 -31.89 10.70
N GLY A 327 -0.27 -33.10 10.20
CA GLY A 327 0.53 -33.76 9.17
C GLY A 327 0.24 -33.32 7.73
N ARG A 328 -0.82 -32.55 7.48
CA ARG A 328 -1.29 -32.19 6.12
C ARG A 328 -0.90 -30.77 5.70
N ARG A 329 -1.34 -30.38 4.50
CA ARG A 329 -1.07 -29.05 3.94
C ARG A 329 -1.93 -27.99 4.62
N HIS A 330 -1.57 -26.74 4.33
CA HIS A 330 -2.27 -25.54 4.80
C HIS A 330 -3.75 -25.53 4.44
N ASP A 331 -4.07 -25.85 3.19
CA ASP A 331 -5.44 -25.81 2.69
C ASP A 331 -6.30 -26.91 3.34
N ASP A 332 -5.68 -28.06 3.66
CA ASP A 332 -6.34 -29.15 4.37
C ASP A 332 -6.73 -28.75 5.80
N PHE A 333 -5.95 -27.87 6.45
CA PHE A 333 -6.26 -27.39 7.80
C PHE A 333 -7.57 -26.60 7.81
N TYR A 334 -7.72 -25.62 6.91
CA TYR A 334 -8.96 -24.85 6.80
C TYR A 334 -10.12 -25.69 6.29
N LYS A 335 -9.86 -26.70 5.45
CA LYS A 335 -10.88 -27.66 5.06
C LYS A 335 -11.40 -28.42 6.28
N ALA A 336 -10.50 -28.91 7.13
CA ALA A 336 -10.86 -29.61 8.37
C ALA A 336 -11.65 -28.71 9.34
N GLU A 337 -11.31 -27.42 9.46
CA GLU A 337 -12.10 -26.44 10.21
C GLU A 337 -13.55 -26.37 9.71
N GLN A 338 -13.75 -26.23 8.39
CA GLN A 338 -15.09 -26.12 7.80
C GLN A 338 -15.88 -27.43 7.86
N GLU A 339 -15.24 -28.56 7.58
CA GLU A 339 -15.86 -29.89 7.64
C GLU A 339 -16.30 -30.23 9.07
N THR A 340 -15.45 -29.94 10.05
CA THR A 340 -15.80 -30.10 11.47
C THR A 340 -17.01 -29.25 11.84
N ALA A 341 -17.01 -27.97 11.44
CA ALA A 341 -18.12 -27.05 11.68
C ALA A 341 -19.44 -27.55 11.07
N ALA A 342 -19.42 -27.96 9.80
CA ALA A 342 -20.56 -28.52 9.10
C ALA A 342 -21.09 -29.81 9.77
N SER A 343 -20.18 -30.64 10.27
CA SER A 343 -20.49 -31.94 10.90
C SER A 343 -21.12 -31.82 12.29
N THR A 344 -21.16 -30.62 12.88
CA THR A 344 -21.87 -30.42 14.15
C THR A 344 -23.39 -30.44 14.02
N ALA A 345 -23.94 -30.43 12.80
CA ALA A 345 -25.37 -30.50 12.57
C ALA A 345 -25.95 -31.80 13.14
N VAL A 346 -27.03 -31.68 13.92
CA VAL A 346 -27.75 -32.83 14.46
C VAL A 346 -29.11 -32.90 13.79
N LYS A 347 -29.46 -34.06 13.21
CA LYS A 347 -30.80 -34.30 12.67
C LYS A 347 -31.77 -34.56 13.83
N ALA A 348 -33.01 -34.13 13.67
CA ALA A 348 -34.04 -34.48 14.63
C ALA A 348 -34.24 -36.00 14.65
N ASP A 349 -34.31 -36.57 15.86
CA ASP A 349 -34.70 -37.96 16.10
C ASP A 349 -35.83 -37.92 17.14
N PRO A 350 -37.11 -37.87 16.69
CA PRO A 350 -38.26 -37.81 17.59
C PRO A 350 -38.35 -39.00 18.54
N ILE A 351 -37.86 -40.17 18.12
CA ILE A 351 -37.91 -41.42 18.90
C ILE A 351 -36.94 -41.31 20.08
N ARG A 352 -35.77 -40.71 19.88
CA ARG A 352 -34.78 -40.46 20.95
C ARG A 352 -34.93 -39.10 21.64
N GLY A 353 -35.96 -38.32 21.31
CA GLY A 353 -36.17 -36.97 21.84
C GLY A 353 -35.08 -35.95 21.45
N ILE A 354 -34.30 -36.22 20.41
CA ILE A 354 -33.19 -35.37 19.98
C ILE A 354 -33.74 -34.27 19.06
N ARG A 355 -33.54 -33.01 19.47
CA ARG A 355 -33.88 -31.84 18.64
C ARG A 355 -32.81 -31.59 17.58
N ALA A 356 -33.25 -31.14 16.41
CA ALA A 356 -32.33 -30.72 15.37
C ALA A 356 -31.49 -29.53 15.86
N LEU A 357 -30.19 -29.55 15.55
CA LEU A 357 -29.26 -28.45 15.83
C LEU A 357 -28.64 -27.97 14.54
N THR A 358 -28.66 -26.66 14.32
CA THR A 358 -27.97 -26.03 13.19
C THR A 358 -26.45 -26.18 13.34
N PRO A 359 -25.71 -26.36 12.23
CA PRO A 359 -24.26 -26.41 12.27
C PRO A 359 -23.68 -25.16 12.92
N VAL A 360 -22.66 -25.34 13.75
CA VAL A 360 -21.84 -24.26 14.29
C VAL A 360 -21.19 -23.55 13.10
N ARG A 361 -21.37 -22.23 13.00
CA ARG A 361 -20.66 -21.42 12.00
C ARG A 361 -19.20 -21.27 12.43
N TRP A 362 -18.26 -21.63 11.55
CA TRP A 362 -16.85 -21.38 11.83
C TRP A 362 -16.55 -19.88 11.87
N LYS A 363 -15.86 -19.43 12.93
CA LYS A 363 -15.54 -18.03 13.20
C LYS A 363 -14.01 -17.85 13.06
N SER A 364 -13.58 -16.96 12.17
CA SER A 364 -12.15 -16.75 11.87
C SER A 364 -11.37 -16.31 13.12
N ASN A 365 -10.25 -16.97 13.42
CA ASN A 365 -9.42 -16.78 14.61
C ASN A 365 -10.13 -16.95 15.97
N ALA A 366 -11.37 -17.45 15.99
CA ALA A 366 -12.17 -17.46 17.20
C ALA A 366 -11.65 -18.41 18.27
N LEU A 367 -10.93 -19.49 17.94
CA LEU A 367 -10.30 -20.36 18.96
C LEU A 367 -9.36 -19.55 19.87
N ARG A 368 -8.48 -18.77 19.25
CA ARG A 368 -7.54 -17.90 19.97
C ARG A 368 -8.27 -16.79 20.72
N HIS A 369 -9.30 -16.19 20.14
CA HIS A 369 -10.09 -15.17 20.80
C HIS A 369 -10.89 -15.70 21.99
N SER A 370 -11.45 -16.92 21.86
CA SER A 370 -12.09 -17.64 22.95
C SER A 370 -11.11 -17.87 24.07
N TYR A 371 -9.95 -18.48 23.80
CA TYR A 371 -8.93 -18.69 24.83
C TYR A 371 -8.60 -17.38 25.56
N ALA A 372 -8.33 -16.30 24.81
CA ALA A 372 -8.01 -15.00 25.40
C ALA A 372 -9.09 -14.50 26.35
N SER A 373 -10.35 -14.58 25.91
CA SER A 373 -11.51 -14.06 26.64
C SER A 373 -11.79 -14.88 27.89
N TYR A 374 -11.85 -16.21 27.76
CA TYR A 374 -12.12 -17.10 28.91
C TYR A 374 -10.93 -17.14 29.88
N ARG A 375 -9.69 -17.16 29.37
CA ARG A 375 -8.50 -17.13 30.22
C ARG A 375 -8.38 -15.82 30.99
N PHE A 376 -8.69 -14.69 30.35
CA PHE A 376 -8.73 -13.40 31.03
C PHE A 376 -9.85 -13.34 32.07
N ALA A 377 -11.04 -13.87 31.77
CA ALA A 377 -12.14 -13.93 32.72
C ALA A 377 -11.85 -14.80 33.97
N LEU A 378 -11.03 -15.85 33.83
CA LEU A 378 -10.58 -16.66 34.98
C LEU A 378 -9.46 -16.01 35.79
N THR A 379 -8.52 -15.35 35.13
CA THR A 379 -7.29 -14.88 35.78
C THR A 379 -7.33 -13.43 36.22
N GLY A 380 -8.13 -12.59 35.55
CA GLY A 380 -8.11 -11.14 35.71
C GLY A 380 -6.80 -10.47 35.25
N ASP A 381 -5.83 -11.24 34.74
CA ASP A 381 -4.46 -10.78 34.47
C ASP A 381 -4.18 -10.74 32.97
N ALA A 382 -4.29 -9.53 32.38
CA ALA A 382 -4.00 -9.32 30.97
C ALA A 382 -2.53 -9.52 30.61
N GLY A 383 -1.59 -9.29 31.54
CA GLY A 383 -0.15 -9.48 31.33
C GLY A 383 0.18 -10.96 31.18
N ARG A 384 -0.37 -11.79 32.06
CA ARG A 384 -0.26 -13.25 31.99
C ARG A 384 -0.84 -13.79 30.68
N VAL A 385 -2.10 -13.47 30.37
CA VAL A 385 -2.74 -13.92 29.12
C VAL A 385 -1.93 -13.44 27.91
N ALA A 386 -1.38 -12.22 27.96
CA ALA A 386 -0.57 -11.69 26.89
C ALA A 386 0.74 -12.47 26.67
N GLY A 387 1.41 -12.85 27.77
CA GLY A 387 2.60 -13.70 27.73
C GLY A 387 2.31 -15.09 27.16
N GLU A 388 1.23 -15.74 27.60
CA GLU A 388 0.78 -17.06 27.12
C GLU A 388 0.46 -17.02 25.61
N MET A 389 -0.15 -15.93 25.15
CA MET A 389 -0.58 -15.78 23.76
C MET A 389 0.49 -15.20 22.83
N GLY A 390 1.52 -14.52 23.33
CA GLY A 390 2.46 -13.74 22.52
C GLY A 390 1.79 -12.53 21.85
N ASN A 391 1.13 -11.70 22.65
CA ASN A 391 0.64 -10.35 22.29
C ASN A 391 0.92 -9.38 23.45
N THR A 392 0.34 -8.18 23.42
CA THR A 392 0.50 -7.18 24.48
C THR A 392 -0.74 -7.11 25.37
N ALA A 393 -0.57 -6.74 26.65
CA ALA A 393 -1.67 -6.56 27.58
C ALA A 393 -2.70 -5.52 27.06
N ALA A 394 -2.22 -4.47 26.37
CA ALA A 394 -3.08 -3.48 25.72
C ALA A 394 -4.03 -4.10 24.68
N VAL A 395 -3.54 -5.06 23.88
CA VAL A 395 -4.40 -5.81 22.93
C VAL A 395 -5.42 -6.65 23.69
N VAL A 396 -5.03 -7.29 24.80
CA VAL A 396 -5.95 -8.10 25.60
C VAL A 396 -7.07 -7.25 26.19
N HIS A 397 -6.73 -6.11 26.81
CA HIS A 397 -7.73 -5.19 27.36
C HIS A 397 -8.63 -4.59 26.29
N LYS A 398 -8.08 -4.22 25.13
CA LYS A 398 -8.85 -3.61 24.05
C LYS A 398 -9.88 -4.56 23.43
N HIS A 399 -9.56 -5.85 23.36
CA HIS A 399 -10.30 -6.80 22.52
C HIS A 399 -10.99 -7.93 23.28
N TYR A 400 -10.60 -8.24 24.52
CA TYR A 400 -11.10 -9.42 25.24
C TYR A 400 -11.70 -9.12 26.62
N ARG A 401 -11.54 -7.89 27.11
CA ARG A 401 -12.16 -7.44 28.36
C ARG A 401 -13.69 -7.49 28.19
N GLU A 402 -14.38 -8.05 29.17
CA GLU A 402 -15.86 -8.09 29.28
C GLU A 402 -16.61 -8.93 28.24
N LEU A 403 -15.92 -9.68 27.37
CA LEU A 403 -16.59 -10.51 26.36
C LEU A 403 -17.34 -11.72 26.94
N VAL A 404 -16.89 -12.27 28.08
CA VAL A 404 -17.42 -13.52 28.65
C VAL A 404 -17.51 -13.44 30.17
N LYS A 405 -18.47 -14.18 30.74
CA LYS A 405 -18.68 -14.26 32.19
C LYS A 405 -17.73 -15.30 32.81
N PRO A 406 -17.27 -15.12 34.07
CA PRO A 406 -16.43 -16.10 34.76
C PRO A 406 -17.02 -17.52 34.78
N ALA A 407 -18.32 -17.66 35.02
CA ALA A 407 -19.01 -18.97 35.00
C ALA A 407 -18.92 -19.69 33.64
N ASP A 408 -18.95 -18.95 32.52
CA ASP A 408 -18.77 -19.55 31.20
C ASP A 408 -17.31 -19.92 30.93
N ALA A 409 -16.37 -19.23 31.56
CA ALA A 409 -14.95 -19.57 31.51
C ALA A 409 -14.63 -20.85 32.28
N GLU A 410 -15.23 -21.04 33.45
CA GLU A 410 -15.16 -22.31 34.18
C GLU A 410 -15.72 -23.46 33.32
N ARG A 411 -16.90 -23.25 32.71
CA ARG A 411 -17.49 -24.22 31.78
C ARG A 411 -16.59 -24.51 30.58
N TRP A 412 -15.92 -23.50 30.01
CA TRP A 412 -14.98 -23.66 28.90
C TRP A 412 -13.82 -24.59 29.27
N PHE A 413 -13.16 -24.33 30.40
CA PHE A 413 -12.01 -25.12 30.85
C PHE A 413 -12.40 -26.44 31.54
N ALA A 414 -13.70 -26.72 31.74
CA ALA A 414 -14.21 -28.01 32.20
C ALA A 414 -14.46 -29.03 31.07
N ILE A 415 -14.39 -28.62 29.79
CA ILE A 415 -14.71 -29.48 28.64
C ILE A 415 -13.63 -30.56 28.45
N LYS A 416 -13.98 -31.82 28.69
CA LYS A 416 -13.11 -33.01 28.54
C LYS A 416 -13.67 -33.99 27.49
N PRO A 417 -12.86 -34.93 26.97
CA PRO A 417 -13.38 -36.03 26.15
C PRO A 417 -14.46 -36.81 26.90
N LYS A 418 -15.47 -37.30 26.18
CA LYS A 418 -16.44 -38.25 26.78
C LYS A 418 -15.71 -39.55 27.05
N GLU A 419 -15.82 -40.06 28.28
CA GLU A 419 -15.34 -41.40 28.60
C GLU A 419 -16.13 -42.43 27.76
N PRO A 420 -15.48 -43.48 27.21
CA PRO A 420 -16.20 -44.55 26.55
C PRO A 420 -17.12 -45.24 27.56
N ALA A 421 -18.39 -45.42 27.22
CA ALA A 421 -19.44 -45.93 28.11
C ALA A 421 -19.24 -47.37 28.64
N ASN A 422 -18.11 -48.02 28.32
CA ASN A 422 -17.85 -49.44 28.60
C ASN A 422 -16.55 -49.66 29.40
N VAL A 423 -16.40 -49.00 30.55
CA VAL A 423 -15.41 -49.42 31.56
C VAL A 423 -16.18 -49.87 32.79
N MET A 424 -16.53 -51.16 32.84
CA MET A 424 -16.95 -51.79 34.09
C MET A 424 -15.71 -51.96 34.98
N PRO A 425 -15.70 -51.45 36.22
CA PRO A 425 -14.62 -51.73 37.15
C PRO A 425 -14.59 -53.24 37.43
N MET A 426 -13.49 -53.93 37.11
CA MET A 426 -13.28 -55.28 37.61
C MET A 426 -13.22 -55.21 39.14
N ALA A 427 -14.13 -55.92 39.80
CA ALA A 427 -14.09 -56.13 41.23
C ALA A 427 -12.73 -56.75 41.60
N ALA A 428 -12.04 -56.13 42.55
CA ALA A 428 -10.82 -56.68 43.12
C ALA A 428 -11.12 -58.06 43.70
N ALA A 429 -10.36 -59.07 43.28
CA ALA A 429 -10.42 -60.40 43.85
C ALA A 429 -10.05 -60.31 45.34
N GLY A 430 -11.01 -60.65 46.20
CA GLY A 430 -10.77 -60.80 47.63
C GLY A 430 -9.74 -61.89 47.86
N THR A 431 -8.66 -61.53 48.54
CA THR A 431 -7.76 -62.49 49.17
C THR A 431 -8.45 -63.03 50.42
N ASN A 432 -8.81 -64.31 50.39
CA ASN A 432 -9.09 -65.10 51.60
C ASN A 432 -7.80 -65.37 52.37
#